data_AF-A0A1N6WJ88-F1
#
_entry.id   AF-A0A1N6WJ88-F1
#
_cell.length_a   1.000
_cell.length_b   1.000
_cell.length_c   1.000
_cell.angle_alpha   90.00
_cell.angle_beta   90.00
_cell.angle_gamma   90.00
#
_symmetry.space_group_name_H-M   'P 1'
#
loop_
_entity.id
_entity.type
_entity.pdbx_description
1 polymer ?
#
loop_
_entity_poly.entity_id
_entity_poly.type
_entity_poly.pdbx_seq_one_letter_code
_entity_poly.pdbx_strand_id
1 'polypeptide(L)'
;MGTPPPPGSPYEEPRIPWTPPPFGQTAPRLAGRWRRLFAGIVDAVLVGLVTSPLTWGNWRVAYDSATEAVARIPVGDGLLVGVIGFFYYWLLQSFWGGQTVGKRLFGMRVVRETGEQAGPGPIAVRQAVEIVLGWLCCLGLVNLAWILFDRRKQALHDKAARTLVVDA
;
A
#
# COMPACT_ATOMS: atom_id res chain seq x y z
N MET A 1 -33.79 25.37 10.59
CA MET A 1 -33.82 24.54 9.37
C MET A 1 -32.51 24.78 8.63
N GLY A 2 -31.59 23.82 8.63
CA GLY A 2 -30.31 23.96 7.92
C GLY A 2 -30.53 23.83 6.42
N THR A 3 -29.93 24.72 5.64
CA THR A 3 -29.96 24.65 4.17
C THR A 3 -29.37 23.32 3.69
N PRO A 4 -29.96 22.68 2.66
CA PRO A 4 -29.40 21.45 2.11
C PRO A 4 -27.99 21.70 1.59
N PRO A 5 -27.06 20.73 1.74
CA PRO A 5 -25.70 20.89 1.24
C PRO A 5 -25.71 21.09 -0.29
N PRO A 6 -24.79 21.92 -0.82
CA PRO A 6 -24.71 22.17 -2.25
C PRO A 6 -24.48 20.86 -3.02
N PRO A 7 -25.04 20.73 -4.25
CA PRO A 7 -24.80 19.56 -5.08
C PRO A 7 -23.30 19.39 -5.30
N GLY A 8 -22.78 18.21 -4.96
CA GLY A 8 -21.36 17.89 -5.05
C GLY A 8 -20.86 18.01 -6.49
N SER A 9 -19.65 18.54 -6.65
CA SER A 9 -19.03 18.69 -7.97
C SER A 9 -18.82 17.31 -8.61
N PRO A 10 -18.98 17.15 -9.94
CA PRO A 10 -18.66 15.88 -10.61
C PRO A 10 -17.18 15.47 -10.48
N TYR A 11 -16.30 16.38 -10.04
CA TYR A 11 -14.89 16.11 -9.72
C TYR A 11 -14.64 15.90 -8.22
N GLU A 12 -15.70 15.91 -7.41
CA GLU A 12 -15.60 15.71 -5.98
C GLU A 12 -15.29 14.25 -5.69
N GLU A 13 -14.04 14.01 -5.28
CA GLU A 13 -13.61 12.66 -4.93
C GLU A 13 -14.51 12.06 -3.84
N PRO A 14 -14.84 10.75 -3.94
CA PRO A 14 -15.70 10.10 -2.97
C PRO A 14 -15.20 10.35 -1.53
N ARG A 15 -16.12 10.73 -0.64
CA ARG A 15 -15.86 10.83 0.80
C ARG A 15 -16.20 9.50 1.47
N ILE A 16 -15.58 9.21 2.62
CA ILE A 16 -15.82 7.97 3.36
C ILE A 16 -17.29 7.88 3.81
N PRO A 17 -18.00 6.73 3.70
CA PRO A 17 -19.45 6.72 3.95
C PRO A 17 -19.95 6.65 5.40
N TRP A 18 -19.14 6.57 6.47
CA TRP A 18 -19.72 6.41 7.83
C TRP A 18 -19.00 7.10 9.01
N THR A 19 -19.87 7.39 9.99
CA THR A 19 -19.77 8.22 11.19
C THR A 19 -19.39 9.67 10.90
N PRO A 20 -20.30 10.65 11.07
CA PRO A 20 -19.86 12.03 11.08
C PRO A 20 -18.75 12.13 12.13
N PRO A 21 -17.57 12.62 11.76
CA PRO A 21 -16.49 12.73 12.72
C PRO A 21 -16.98 13.62 13.87
N PRO A 22 -16.55 13.35 15.12
CA PRO A 22 -17.01 14.11 16.27
C PRO A 22 -16.82 15.60 16.00
N PHE A 23 -17.95 16.32 15.96
CA PHE A 23 -18.13 17.77 15.77
C PHE A 23 -17.13 18.49 14.83
N GLY A 24 -17.61 18.93 13.67
CA GLY A 24 -16.96 19.99 12.87
C GLY A 24 -15.79 19.55 11.99
N GLN A 25 -15.38 18.28 12.00
CA GLN A 25 -14.39 17.79 11.04
C GLN A 25 -15.08 17.41 9.73
N THR A 26 -14.53 17.81 8.59
CA THR A 26 -14.95 17.27 7.30
C THR A 26 -14.52 15.82 7.18
N ALA A 27 -15.40 14.94 6.68
CA ALA A 27 -15.03 13.55 6.37
C ALA A 27 -13.74 13.55 5.52
N PRO A 28 -12.70 12.79 5.92
CA PRO A 28 -11.42 12.80 5.21
C PRO A 28 -11.61 12.43 3.74
N ARG A 29 -10.95 13.18 2.85
CA ARG A 29 -11.03 12.90 1.40
C ARG A 29 -10.21 11.65 1.09
N LEU A 30 -10.76 10.78 0.25
CA LEU A 30 -10.06 9.60 -0.24
C LEU A 30 -8.90 10.02 -1.14
N ALA A 31 -7.68 9.62 -0.81
CA ALA A 31 -6.51 10.04 -1.56
C ALA A 31 -6.59 9.69 -3.05
N GLY A 32 -6.02 10.55 -3.89
CA GLY A 32 -5.97 10.37 -5.34
C GLY A 32 -5.21 9.11 -5.76
N ARG A 33 -5.70 8.43 -6.81
CA ARG A 33 -5.11 7.17 -7.32
C ARG A 33 -3.63 7.32 -7.68
N TRP A 34 -3.28 8.41 -8.37
CA TRP A 34 -1.91 8.71 -8.78
C TRP A 34 -0.99 9.03 -7.62
N ARG A 35 -1.47 9.77 -6.61
CA ARG A 35 -0.69 10.06 -5.39
C ARG A 35 -0.32 8.76 -4.66
N ARG A 36 -1.23 7.80 -4.61
CA ARG A 36 -0.96 6.47 -4.04
C ARG A 36 0.07 5.67 -4.84
N LEU A 37 -0.03 5.70 -6.16
CA LEU A 37 0.95 5.04 -7.04
C LEU A 37 2.35 5.64 -6.84
N PHE A 38 2.49 6.97 -6.92
CA PHE A 38 3.77 7.63 -6.76
C PHE A 38 4.35 7.47 -5.35
N ALA A 39 3.52 7.53 -4.30
CA ALA A 39 3.97 7.21 -2.95
C ALA A 39 4.52 5.79 -2.85
N GLY A 40 3.83 4.81 -3.47
CA GLY A 40 4.30 3.42 -3.54
C GLY A 40 5.61 3.26 -4.31
N ILE A 41 5.82 4.00 -5.40
CA ILE A 41 7.09 4.01 -6.15
C ILE A 41 8.22 4.55 -5.28
N VAL A 42 7.99 5.67 -4.56
CA VAL A 42 9.01 6.23 -3.65
C VAL A 42 9.36 5.23 -2.56
N ASP A 43 8.36 4.62 -1.92
CA ASP A 43 8.60 3.61 -0.89
C ASP A 43 9.31 2.36 -1.47
N ALA A 44 8.96 1.93 -2.69
CA ALA A 44 9.62 0.80 -3.36
C ALA A 44 11.10 1.10 -3.69
N VAL A 45 11.41 2.33 -4.12
CA VAL A 45 12.80 2.78 -4.34
C VAL A 45 13.57 2.80 -3.04
N LEU A 46 12.98 3.29 -1.95
CA LEU A 46 13.63 3.30 -0.63
C LEU A 46 13.91 1.88 -0.13
N VAL A 47 12.94 0.97 -0.18
CA VAL A 47 13.12 -0.43 0.19
C VAL A 47 14.14 -1.11 -0.72
N GLY A 48 14.09 -0.84 -2.03
CA GLY A 48 15.04 -1.36 -3.01
C GLY A 48 16.47 -0.88 -2.74
N LEU A 49 16.66 0.40 -2.41
CA LEU A 49 17.97 0.95 -2.07
C LEU A 49 18.54 0.31 -0.80
N VAL A 50 17.71 0.15 0.24
CA VAL A 50 18.11 -0.48 1.51
C VAL A 50 18.43 -1.96 1.33
N THR A 51 17.70 -2.67 0.48
CA THR A 51 17.92 -4.10 0.24
C THR A 51 19.01 -4.37 -0.80
N SER A 52 19.31 -3.42 -1.69
CA SER A 52 20.29 -3.59 -2.77
C SER A 52 21.69 -4.07 -2.34
N PRO A 53 22.34 -3.53 -1.29
CA PRO A 53 23.64 -4.05 -0.87
C PRO A 53 23.57 -5.47 -0.29
N LEU A 54 22.40 -5.87 0.25
CA LEU A 54 22.20 -7.19 0.85
C LEU A 54 21.95 -8.27 -0.20
N THR A 55 21.42 -7.89 -1.36
CA THR A 55 21.09 -8.81 -2.46
C THR A 55 22.13 -8.81 -3.58
N TRP A 56 23.05 -7.85 -3.59
CA TRP A 56 24.04 -7.65 -4.66
C TRP A 56 24.87 -8.90 -5.00
N GLY A 57 25.13 -9.77 -4.02
CA GLY A 57 25.98 -10.96 -4.16
C GLY A 57 25.26 -12.30 -4.37
N ASN A 58 23.92 -12.37 -4.28
CA ASN A 58 23.17 -13.64 -4.19
C ASN A 58 22.79 -14.24 -5.56
N TRP A 59 23.68 -14.10 -6.55
CA TRP A 59 23.49 -14.69 -7.87
C TRP A 59 23.93 -16.15 -7.85
N ARG A 60 23.00 -17.08 -8.08
CA ARG A 60 23.36 -18.50 -8.26
C ARG A 60 23.47 -18.80 -9.74
N VAL A 61 24.47 -19.59 -10.08
CA VAL A 61 24.62 -20.15 -11.42
C VAL A 61 23.76 -21.40 -11.50
N ALA A 62 22.71 -21.35 -12.33
CA ALA A 62 21.91 -22.51 -12.68
C ALA A 62 22.37 -23.02 -14.05
N TYR A 63 22.73 -24.30 -14.07
CA TYR A 63 23.00 -25.01 -15.32
C TYR A 63 21.70 -25.67 -15.78
N ASP A 64 21.22 -25.29 -16.96
CA ASP A 64 20.10 -25.96 -17.61
C ASP A 64 20.64 -27.10 -18.50
N SER A 65 20.46 -28.34 -18.06
CA SER A 65 20.89 -29.52 -18.81
C SER A 65 20.10 -29.76 -20.10
N ALA A 66 18.95 -29.10 -20.30
CA ALA A 66 18.14 -29.24 -21.51
C ALA A 66 18.55 -28.26 -22.61
N THR A 67 19.07 -27.08 -22.25
CA THR A 67 19.49 -26.03 -23.20
C THR A 67 21.00 -25.82 -23.24
N GLU A 68 21.75 -26.55 -22.41
CA GLU A 68 23.19 -26.38 -22.16
C GLU A 68 23.55 -24.93 -21.75
N ALA A 69 22.56 -24.16 -21.28
CA ALA A 69 22.72 -22.76 -20.94
C ALA A 69 23.07 -22.57 -19.46
N VAL A 70 24.02 -21.67 -19.23
CA VAL A 70 24.40 -21.22 -17.88
C VAL A 70 23.67 -19.91 -17.60
N ALA A 71 22.63 -19.95 -16.77
CA ALA A 71 21.87 -18.77 -16.36
C ALA A 71 22.30 -18.30 -14.96
N ARG A 72 22.56 -17.00 -14.80
CA ARG A 72 22.68 -16.39 -13.46
C ARG A 72 21.29 -16.02 -12.99
N ILE A 73 20.76 -16.77 -12.04
CA ILE A 73 19.43 -16.53 -11.49
C ILE A 73 19.62 -15.84 -10.12
N PRO A 74 18.88 -14.77 -9.81
CA PRO A 74 18.79 -14.27 -8.44
C PRO A 74 17.99 -15.28 -7.62
N VAL A 75 18.64 -16.00 -6.70
CA VAL A 75 18.00 -17.07 -5.94
C VAL A 75 18.08 -16.75 -4.45
N GLY A 76 16.92 -16.51 -3.83
CA GLY A 76 16.79 -16.39 -2.37
C GLY A 76 16.47 -14.99 -1.84
N ASP A 77 16.58 -13.94 -2.66
CA ASP A 77 16.42 -12.56 -2.20
C ASP A 77 14.97 -12.16 -1.92
N GLY A 78 13.99 -12.80 -2.58
CA GLY A 78 12.58 -12.44 -2.45
C GLY A 78 12.07 -12.52 -1.00
N LEU A 79 12.53 -13.52 -0.24
CA LEU A 79 12.14 -13.67 1.17
C LEU A 79 12.75 -12.57 2.04
N LEU A 80 14.04 -12.28 1.84
CA LEU A 80 14.73 -11.23 2.57
C LEU A 80 14.12 -9.85 2.28
N VAL A 81 13.90 -9.53 1.00
CA VAL A 81 13.24 -8.29 0.56
C VAL A 81 11.82 -8.22 1.11
N GLY A 82 11.07 -9.32 1.08
CA GLY A 82 9.72 -9.41 1.63
C GLY A 82 9.67 -9.15 3.14
N VAL A 83 10.61 -9.71 3.90
CA VAL A 83 10.72 -9.51 5.35
C VAL A 83 11.11 -8.06 5.67
N ILE A 84 12.12 -7.51 4.98
CA ILE A 84 12.54 -6.12 5.18
C ILE A 84 11.42 -5.15 4.80
N GLY A 85 10.76 -5.38 3.67
CA GLY A 85 9.59 -4.63 3.24
C GLY A 85 8.46 -4.70 4.26
N PHE A 86 8.13 -5.90 4.75
CA PHE A 86 7.12 -6.08 5.80
C PHE A 86 7.40 -5.20 7.01
N PHE A 87 8.61 -5.28 7.58
CA PHE A 87 8.96 -4.50 8.76
C PHE A 87 9.02 -3.00 8.47
N TYR A 88 9.54 -2.57 7.31
CA TYR A 88 9.52 -1.17 6.89
C TYR A 88 8.09 -0.62 6.90
N TYR A 89 7.17 -1.26 6.17
CA TYR A 89 5.81 -0.77 6.06
C TYR A 89 5.01 -0.92 7.36
N TRP A 90 5.15 -2.06 8.06
CA TRP A 90 4.42 -2.32 9.30
C TRP A 90 4.85 -1.38 10.42
N LEU A 91 6.15 -1.20 10.66
CA LEU A 91 6.65 -0.32 11.71
C LEU A 91 6.29 1.14 11.41
N LEU A 92 6.60 1.63 10.19
CA LEU A 92 6.32 3.03 9.85
C LEU A 92 4.82 3.32 9.95
N GLN A 93 3.97 2.50 9.34
CA GLN A 93 2.53 2.76 9.39
C GLN A 93 2.00 2.64 10.83
N SER A 94 2.54 1.76 11.67
CA SER A 94 2.06 1.61 13.05
C SER A 94 2.49 2.77 13.95
N PHE A 95 3.72 3.25 13.81
CA PHE A 95 4.28 4.30 14.68
C PHE A 95 4.09 5.72 14.14
N TRP A 96 3.85 5.89 12.83
CA TRP A 96 3.69 7.19 12.18
C TRP A 96 2.23 7.49 11.82
N GLY A 97 1.26 6.85 12.49
CA GLY A 97 -0.16 7.14 12.30
C GLY A 97 -0.68 6.78 10.90
N GLY A 98 -0.26 5.64 10.38
CA GLY A 98 -0.67 5.13 9.06
C GLY A 98 0.18 5.64 7.90
N GLN A 99 1.33 6.25 8.16
CA GLN A 99 2.17 6.86 7.12
C GLN A 99 3.47 6.09 6.89
N THR A 100 3.96 6.18 5.67
CA THR A 100 5.30 5.77 5.21
C THR A 100 6.05 7.01 4.75
N VAL A 101 7.32 6.88 4.38
CA VAL A 101 8.08 8.03 3.84
C VAL A 101 7.41 8.57 2.56
N GLY A 102 7.07 7.69 1.61
CA GLY A 102 6.35 8.07 0.40
C GLY A 102 4.98 8.71 0.71
N LYS A 103 4.19 8.09 1.59
CA LYS A 103 2.88 8.64 1.96
C LYS A 103 2.96 10.00 2.65
N ARG A 104 4.00 10.25 3.46
CA ARG A 104 4.26 11.58 4.06
C ARG A 104 4.55 12.63 3.01
N LEU A 105 5.41 12.33 2.04
CA LEU A 105 5.77 13.25 0.96
C LEU A 105 4.55 13.69 0.14
N PHE A 106 3.58 12.78 -0.05
CA PHE A 106 2.34 13.07 -0.77
C PHE A 106 1.16 13.47 0.13
N GLY A 107 1.37 13.67 1.44
CA GLY A 107 0.33 14.12 2.39
C GLY A 107 -0.84 13.14 2.51
N MET A 108 -0.56 11.85 2.66
CA MET A 108 -1.57 10.79 2.79
C MET A 108 -1.33 9.92 4.02
N ARG A 109 -2.37 9.29 4.53
CA ARG A 109 -2.28 8.33 5.64
C ARG A 109 -3.31 7.21 5.52
N VAL A 110 -2.98 6.07 6.14
CA VAL A 110 -3.88 4.92 6.27
C VAL A 110 -4.73 5.08 7.53
N VAL A 111 -6.03 4.95 7.38
CA VAL A 111 -7.02 4.94 8.47
C VAL A 111 -7.89 3.69 8.39
N ARG A 112 -8.59 3.33 9.45
CA ARG A 112 -9.64 2.31 9.40
C ARG A 112 -10.82 2.83 8.58
N GLU A 113 -11.66 1.92 8.10
CA GLU A 113 -12.97 2.27 7.51
C GLU A 113 -13.87 3.06 8.48
N THR A 114 -13.64 2.93 9.79
CA THR A 114 -14.31 3.71 10.85
C THR A 114 -13.80 5.15 10.99
N GLY A 115 -12.73 5.53 10.26
CA GLY A 115 -12.10 6.85 10.35
C GLY A 115 -11.03 6.97 11.44
N GLU A 116 -10.93 5.98 12.33
CA GLU A 116 -9.91 5.94 13.38
C GLU A 116 -8.52 5.60 12.82
N GLN A 117 -7.47 5.92 13.60
CA GLN A 117 -6.12 5.51 13.25
C GLN A 117 -6.01 3.99 13.14
N ALA A 118 -5.31 3.51 12.11
CA ALA A 118 -5.05 2.09 11.95
C ALA A 118 -4.01 1.66 13.01
N GLY A 119 -4.41 0.77 13.90
CA GLY A 119 -3.48 0.15 14.86
C GLY A 119 -2.56 -0.90 14.20
N PRO A 120 -1.60 -1.46 14.96
CA PRO A 120 -0.60 -2.38 14.44
C PRO A 120 -1.19 -3.69 13.89
N GLY A 121 -2.31 -4.16 14.43
CA GLY A 121 -2.99 -5.38 13.96
C GLY A 121 -3.53 -5.26 12.53
N PRO A 122 -4.44 -4.31 12.23
CA PRO A 122 -4.92 -4.07 10.87
C PRO A 122 -3.80 -3.81 9.86
N ILE A 123 -2.75 -3.07 10.27
CA ILE A 123 -1.60 -2.81 9.42
C ILE A 123 -0.82 -4.10 9.13
N ALA A 124 -0.64 -4.98 10.11
CA ALA A 124 0.00 -6.28 9.89
C ALA A 124 -0.78 -7.13 8.88
N VAL A 125 -2.11 -7.21 9.05
CA VAL A 125 -2.99 -7.95 8.12
C VAL A 125 -2.88 -7.37 6.70
N ARG A 126 -2.93 -6.04 6.58
CA ARG A 126 -2.75 -5.33 5.32
C ARG A 126 -1.45 -5.74 4.63
N GLN A 127 -0.33 -5.70 5.35
CA GLN A 127 0.99 -6.01 4.81
C GLN A 127 1.18 -7.49 4.51
N ALA A 128 0.65 -8.38 5.35
CA ALA A 128 0.68 -9.82 5.10
C ALA A 128 -0.07 -10.18 3.82
N VAL A 129 -1.26 -9.61 3.62
CA VAL A 129 -2.06 -9.82 2.39
C VAL A 129 -1.37 -9.23 1.17
N GLU A 130 -0.78 -8.04 1.30
CA GLU A 130 -0.01 -7.41 0.23
C GLU A 130 1.17 -8.29 -0.22
N ILE A 131 1.92 -8.84 0.73
CA ILE A 131 3.01 -9.78 0.45
C ILE A 131 2.48 -11.05 -0.20
N VAL A 132 1.51 -11.74 0.41
CA VAL A 132 0.96 -12.99 -0.13
C VAL A 132 0.45 -12.81 -1.57
N LEU A 133 -0.26 -11.71 -1.85
CA LEU A 133 -0.71 -11.40 -3.20
C LEU A 133 0.45 -11.08 -4.14
N GLY A 134 1.50 -10.43 -3.65
CA GLY A 134 2.73 -10.16 -4.40
C GLY A 134 3.52 -11.43 -4.76
N TRP A 135 3.55 -12.44 -3.89
CA TRP A 135 4.17 -13.74 -4.18
C TRP A 135 3.35 -14.58 -5.17
N LEU A 136 2.01 -14.44 -5.15
CA LEU A 136 1.13 -15.07 -6.13
C LEU A 136 1.12 -14.29 -7.45
N CYS A 137 2.26 -14.27 -8.17
CA CYS A 137 2.42 -13.80 -9.55
C CYS A 137 1.40 -12.71 -9.99
N CYS A 138 0.38 -13.09 -10.77
CA CYS A 138 -0.60 -12.17 -11.35
C CYS A 138 -1.51 -11.48 -10.31
N LEU A 139 -1.67 -12.03 -9.10
CA LEU A 139 -2.56 -11.47 -8.09
C LEU A 139 -2.04 -10.16 -7.49
N GLY A 140 -0.73 -9.92 -7.49
CA GLY A 140 -0.15 -8.65 -7.10
C GLY A 140 -0.56 -7.52 -8.06
N LEU A 141 -0.58 -7.82 -9.37
CA LEU A 141 -1.06 -6.89 -10.39
C LEU A 141 -2.56 -6.68 -10.29
N VAL A 142 -3.33 -7.74 -10.01
CA VAL A 142 -4.78 -7.63 -9.77
C VAL A 142 -5.06 -6.75 -8.55
N ASN A 143 -4.30 -6.91 -7.45
CA ASN A 143 -4.41 -6.09 -6.25
C ASN A 143 -4.19 -4.61 -6.52
N LEU A 144 -3.19 -4.27 -7.36
CA LEU A 144 -2.92 -2.88 -7.75
C LEU A 144 -3.98 -2.35 -8.73
N ALA A 145 -4.35 -3.14 -9.73
CA ALA A 145 -5.36 -2.78 -10.73
C ALA A 145 -6.74 -2.59 -10.09
N TRP A 146 -7.05 -3.32 -9.02
CA TRP A 146 -8.33 -3.22 -8.30
C TRP A 146 -8.62 -1.79 -7.82
N ILE A 147 -7.58 -1.01 -7.50
CA ILE A 147 -7.70 0.39 -7.11
C ILE A 147 -8.35 1.28 -8.19
N LEU A 148 -8.21 0.90 -9.47
CA LEU A 148 -8.75 1.62 -10.62
C LEU A 148 -10.25 1.36 -10.81
N PHE A 149 -10.73 0.22 -10.35
CA PHE A 149 -12.13 -0.20 -10.49
C PHE A 149 -12.95 0.05 -9.23
N ASP A 150 -12.32 0.06 -8.06
CA ASP A 150 -13.02 0.22 -6.80
C ASP A 150 -13.49 1.68 -6.56
N ARG A 151 -14.77 1.83 -6.23
CA ARG A 151 -15.42 3.13 -5.96
C ARG A 151 -14.86 3.82 -4.72
N ARG A 152 -14.37 3.06 -3.74
CA ARG A 152 -13.70 3.57 -2.53
C ARG A 152 -12.19 3.66 -2.71
N LYS A 153 -11.70 3.45 -3.94
CA LYS A 153 -10.27 3.42 -4.29
C LYS A 153 -9.49 2.43 -3.40
N GLN A 154 -10.10 1.35 -2.90
CA GLN A 154 -9.42 0.35 -2.08
C GLN A 154 -8.71 -0.67 -2.97
N ALA A 155 -7.51 -1.10 -2.58
CA ALA A 155 -6.88 -2.30 -3.13
C ALA A 155 -7.36 -3.55 -2.37
N LEU A 156 -7.09 -4.75 -2.87
CA LEU A 156 -7.53 -6.00 -2.22
C LEU A 156 -6.95 -6.14 -0.80
N HIS A 157 -5.68 -5.76 -0.60
CA HIS A 157 -5.05 -5.73 0.72
C HIS A 157 -5.67 -4.70 1.68
N ASP A 158 -6.14 -3.55 1.17
CA ASP A 158 -6.85 -2.55 1.98
C ASP A 158 -8.17 -3.11 2.50
N LYS A 159 -8.90 -3.82 1.61
CA LYS A 159 -10.22 -4.40 1.90
C LYS A 159 -10.12 -5.54 2.90
N ALA A 160 -9.09 -6.38 2.79
CA ALA A 160 -8.82 -7.44 3.76
C ALA A 160 -8.54 -6.87 5.16
N ALA A 161 -7.88 -5.72 5.24
CA ALA A 161 -7.56 -5.04 6.48
C ALA A 161 -8.65 -4.07 6.99
N ARG A 162 -9.74 -3.87 6.23
CA ARG A 162 -10.76 -2.83 6.48
C ARG A 162 -10.14 -1.44 6.69
N THR A 163 -9.23 -1.07 5.80
CA THR A 163 -8.51 0.21 5.82
C THR A 163 -8.77 1.05 4.57
N LEU A 164 -8.54 2.35 4.69
CA LEU A 164 -8.66 3.34 3.64
C LEU A 164 -7.44 4.24 3.64
N VAL A 165 -7.11 4.83 2.49
CA VAL A 165 -6.07 5.86 2.39
C VAL A 165 -6.74 7.20 2.16
N VAL A 166 -6.47 8.13 3.07
CA VAL A 166 -7.07 9.46 3.10
C VAL A 166 -5.99 10.52 3.08
N ASP A 167 -6.38 11.74 2.77
CA ASP A 167 -5.50 12.91 2.95
C ASP A 167 -5.14 13.08 4.42
N ALA A 168 -3.86 13.38 4.66
CA ALA A 168 -3.29 13.55 5.99
C ALA A 168 -3.60 14.93 6.58
#